data_AF-A0A3Q3WKS3-F1
#
_entry.id   AF-A0A3Q3WKS3-F1
#
_cell.length_a   1.000
_cell.length_b   1.000
_cell.length_c   1.000
_cell.angle_alpha   90.00
_cell.angle_beta   90.00
_cell.angle_gamma   90.00
#
_symmetry.space_group_name_H-M   'P 1'
#
loop_
_entity.id
_entity.type
_entity.pdbx_description
1 polymer ?
#
loop_
_entity_poly.entity_id
_entity_poly.type
_entity_poly.pdbx_seq_one_letter_code
_entity_poly.pdbx_strand_id
1 'polypeptide(L)'
;ISLLENNFNIIKAGKIAVFERFLNCHLCSETFTDPVSLSCKHSFFSSQKQSENKNCPICKEKSSKEFPDVNFALKELADSFAGRQISGSSDIEKGGERVKVVCKHQEDTKLFCKDEQRAMCPVSELKELLKSDLRSLQDKRNQHRRLEEPYNEVIQHSKRQLSSTEKQIRAEFNKLHQFLREEKETISRELKMIEEQISSLSDSIRAVEEELQKHSVPFLSSYKATQSRARVQCALSDPHLLPGALTDVAKHLDCKLHTLMVVENNEQPGSK
;
A
#
# COMPACT_ATOMS: atom_id res chain seq x y z
N ILE A 1 55.87 -20.49 -26.78
CA ILE A 1 56.46 -19.71 -25.66
C ILE A 1 55.78 -18.34 -25.56
N SER A 2 55.79 -17.52 -26.63
CA SER A 2 55.13 -16.20 -26.68
C SER A 2 53.62 -16.15 -26.36
N LEU A 3 52.83 -17.14 -26.78
CA LEU A 3 51.39 -17.19 -26.48
C LEU A 3 51.08 -17.53 -25.00
N LEU A 4 51.95 -18.30 -24.35
CA LEU A 4 51.81 -18.63 -22.92
C LEU A 4 52.25 -17.45 -22.05
N GLU A 5 53.29 -16.73 -22.47
CA GLU A 5 53.75 -15.49 -21.82
C GLU A 5 52.70 -14.37 -21.93
N ASN A 6 52.05 -14.22 -23.09
CA ASN A 6 50.97 -13.25 -23.27
C ASN A 6 49.74 -13.58 -22.41
N ASN A 7 49.32 -14.85 -22.35
CA ASN A 7 48.22 -15.25 -21.48
C ASN A 7 48.58 -15.09 -19.99
N PHE A 8 49.81 -15.38 -19.60
CA PHE A 8 50.31 -15.15 -18.24
C PHE A 8 50.31 -13.66 -17.89
N ASN A 9 50.75 -12.80 -18.80
CA ASN A 9 50.75 -11.34 -18.62
C ASN A 9 49.34 -10.74 -18.57
N ILE A 10 48.40 -11.25 -19.37
CA ILE A 10 46.98 -10.84 -19.34
C ILE A 10 46.31 -11.25 -18.03
N ILE A 11 46.55 -12.50 -17.57
CA ILE A 11 46.05 -12.98 -16.28
C ILE A 11 46.67 -12.19 -15.13
N LYS A 12 47.98 -11.90 -15.20
CA LYS A 12 48.69 -11.08 -14.21
C LYS A 12 48.16 -9.64 -14.17
N ALA A 13 47.96 -9.00 -15.33
CA ALA A 13 47.37 -7.66 -15.43
C ALA A 13 45.92 -7.63 -14.92
N GLY A 14 45.11 -8.65 -15.23
CA GLY A 14 43.75 -8.79 -14.72
C GLY A 14 43.69 -8.99 -13.20
N LYS A 15 44.59 -9.81 -12.63
CA LYS A 15 44.73 -9.99 -11.16
C LYS A 15 45.17 -8.69 -10.47
N ILE A 16 46.08 -7.93 -11.07
CA ILE A 16 46.53 -6.63 -10.55
C ILE A 16 45.37 -5.62 -10.55
N ALA A 17 44.62 -5.51 -11.65
CA ALA A 17 43.49 -4.58 -11.74
C ALA A 17 42.36 -4.87 -10.74
N VAL A 18 42.12 -6.14 -10.42
CA VAL A 18 41.15 -6.54 -9.38
C VAL A 18 41.67 -6.18 -7.98
N PHE A 19 42.97 -6.37 -7.74
CA PHE A 19 43.61 -6.03 -6.46
C PHE A 19 43.71 -4.51 -6.25
N GLU A 20 43.97 -3.73 -7.30
CA GLU A 20 43.92 -2.26 -7.30
C GLU A 20 42.57 -1.73 -6.82
N ARG A 21 41.47 -2.28 -7.35
CA ARG A 21 40.12 -1.88 -6.94
C ARG A 21 39.81 -2.11 -5.46
N PHE A 22 40.47 -3.08 -4.83
CA PHE A 22 40.32 -3.36 -3.41
C PHE A 22 41.11 -2.38 -2.53
N LEU A 23 42.23 -1.86 -3.04
CA LEU A 23 43.11 -0.94 -2.34
C LEU A 23 42.81 0.53 -2.63
N ASN A 24 41.80 0.81 -3.45
CA ASN A 24 41.41 2.15 -3.83
C ASN A 24 40.11 2.59 -3.15
N CYS A 25 40.02 3.87 -2.82
CA CYS A 25 38.79 4.45 -2.30
C CYS A 25 37.68 4.40 -3.36
N HIS A 26 36.50 3.90 -2.99
CA HIS A 26 35.35 3.84 -3.89
C HIS A 26 34.79 5.22 -4.31
N LEU A 27 35.25 6.30 -3.67
CA LEU A 27 34.80 7.67 -3.97
C LEU A 27 35.76 8.42 -4.90
N CYS A 28 37.06 8.39 -4.64
CA CYS A 28 38.06 9.11 -5.44
C CYS A 28 38.94 8.21 -6.31
N SER A 29 38.79 6.88 -6.21
CA SER A 29 39.56 5.87 -6.95
C SER A 29 41.08 5.90 -6.73
N GLU A 30 41.55 6.68 -5.75
CA GLU A 30 42.96 6.73 -5.33
C GLU A 30 43.29 5.60 -4.35
N THR A 31 44.52 5.09 -4.42
CA THR A 31 45.06 4.11 -3.49
C THR A 31 45.08 4.65 -2.06
N PHE A 32 44.59 3.88 -1.10
CA PHE A 32 44.51 4.31 0.28
C PHE A 32 45.90 4.60 0.89
N THR A 33 46.09 5.81 1.42
CA THR A 33 47.29 6.21 2.17
C THR A 33 47.06 6.20 3.68
N ASP A 34 45.82 6.49 4.10
CA ASP A 34 45.40 6.46 5.49
C ASP A 34 43.90 6.07 5.58
N PRO A 35 43.57 4.80 5.27
CA PRO A 35 42.19 4.35 5.23
C PRO A 35 41.60 4.28 6.64
N VAL A 36 40.40 4.79 6.83
CA VAL A 36 39.57 4.59 8.02
C VAL A 36 38.38 3.70 7.67
N SER A 37 38.11 2.69 8.51
CA SER A 37 37.00 1.76 8.29
C SER A 37 35.80 2.07 9.18
N LEU A 38 34.60 2.07 8.59
CA LEU A 38 33.35 2.21 9.32
C LEU A 38 32.87 0.88 9.92
N SER A 39 31.89 0.95 10.82
CA SER A 39 31.19 -0.23 11.35
C SER A 39 30.56 -1.09 10.24
N CYS A 40 30.04 -0.44 9.18
CA CYS A 40 29.51 -1.10 7.98
C CYS A 40 30.59 -1.65 7.02
N LYS A 41 31.86 -1.69 7.48
CA LYS A 41 33.02 -2.25 6.77
C LYS A 41 33.47 -1.53 5.49
N HIS A 42 32.80 -0.43 5.10
CA HIS A 42 33.31 0.46 4.07
C HIS A 42 34.48 1.31 4.59
N SER A 43 35.50 1.49 3.75
CA SER A 43 36.72 2.24 4.08
C SER A 43 36.86 3.51 3.22
N PHE A 44 37.35 4.59 3.82
CA PHE A 44 37.52 5.92 3.21
C PHE A 44 38.84 6.56 3.67
N PHE A 45 39.26 7.67 3.07
CA PHE A 45 40.43 8.41 3.57
C PHE A 45 40.11 9.12 4.89
N SER A 46 41.07 9.16 5.83
CA SER A 46 40.92 9.89 7.10
C SER A 46 40.60 11.37 6.92
N SER A 47 41.08 11.99 5.84
CA SER A 47 40.80 13.39 5.47
C SER A 47 39.36 13.65 5.00
N GLN A 48 38.60 12.63 4.60
CA GLN A 48 37.24 12.77 4.07
C GLN A 48 36.14 12.77 5.14
N LYS A 49 36.51 12.83 6.43
CA LYS A 49 35.58 12.76 7.57
C LYS A 49 35.38 14.08 8.35
N GLN A 50 35.45 15.23 7.67
CA GLN A 50 35.09 16.52 8.26
C GLN A 50 33.75 17.06 7.74
N SER A 51 32.67 16.26 7.82
CA SER A 51 31.31 16.81 7.64
C SER A 51 30.36 16.22 8.67
N GLU A 52 29.45 17.06 9.19
CA GLU A 52 28.55 16.81 10.33
C GLU A 52 27.63 15.58 10.20
N ASN A 53 27.61 14.91 9.05
CA ASN A 53 26.77 13.74 8.79
C ASN A 53 27.52 12.42 9.03
N LYS A 54 27.18 11.76 10.14
CA LYS A 54 27.77 10.48 10.60
C LYS A 54 27.41 9.26 9.73
N ASN A 55 26.89 9.43 8.52
CA ASN A 55 26.39 8.32 7.70
C ASN A 55 27.45 7.83 6.71
N CYS A 56 27.47 6.53 6.46
CA CYS A 56 28.27 5.96 5.38
C CYS A 56 27.77 6.49 4.02
N PRO A 57 28.64 7.05 3.16
CA PRO A 57 28.21 7.57 1.86
C PRO A 57 27.77 6.47 0.88
N ILE A 58 28.10 5.20 1.15
CA ILE A 58 27.75 4.05 0.30
C ILE A 58 26.41 3.43 0.72
N CYS A 59 26.28 3.03 2.00
CA CYS A 59 25.08 2.32 2.47
C CYS A 59 24.13 3.18 3.31
N LYS A 60 24.45 4.46 3.54
CA LYS A 60 23.69 5.41 4.36
C LYS A 60 23.50 5.01 5.84
N GLU A 61 24.19 3.96 6.28
CA GLU A 61 24.15 3.49 7.67
C GLU A 61 24.88 4.47 8.59
N LYS A 62 24.28 4.75 9.76
CA LYS A 62 24.84 5.66 10.75
C LYS A 62 26.04 5.02 11.46
N SER A 63 27.18 5.70 11.44
CA SER A 63 28.39 5.27 12.14
C SER A 63 28.20 5.42 13.65
N SER A 64 28.60 4.37 14.38
CA SER A 64 28.57 4.33 15.85
C SER A 64 29.81 4.94 16.51
N LYS A 65 30.91 5.13 15.76
CA LYS A 65 32.18 5.72 16.25
C LYS A 65 32.35 7.15 15.74
N GLU A 66 32.64 8.06 16.66
CA GLU A 66 32.90 9.48 16.36
C GLU A 66 34.20 9.67 15.57
N PHE A 67 35.24 8.91 15.92
CA PHE A 67 36.51 8.84 15.20
C PHE A 67 36.78 7.38 14.82
N PRO A 68 36.73 7.01 13.54
CA PRO A 68 37.14 5.67 13.11
C PRO A 68 38.66 5.56 13.16
N ASP A 69 39.14 4.44 13.69
CA ASP A 69 40.57 4.14 13.74
C ASP A 69 41.12 3.90 12.32
N VAL A 70 42.39 4.26 12.10
CA VAL A 70 43.09 3.94 10.86
C VAL A 70 43.18 2.42 10.72
N ASN A 71 42.80 1.91 9.56
CA ASN A 71 42.94 0.52 9.19
C ASN A 71 44.39 0.25 8.75
N PHE A 72 45.26 -0.02 9.73
CA PHE A 72 46.67 -0.29 9.50
C PHE A 72 46.92 -1.46 8.54
N ALA A 73 46.09 -2.51 8.56
CA ALA A 73 46.24 -3.64 7.65
C ALA A 73 45.98 -3.25 6.18
N LEU A 74 44.93 -2.45 5.94
CA LEU A 74 44.63 -1.94 4.60
C LEU A 74 45.69 -0.92 4.14
N LYS A 75 46.21 -0.12 5.07
CA LYS A 75 47.33 0.81 4.84
C LYS A 75 48.61 0.09 4.43
N GLU A 76 49.05 -0.92 5.18
CA GLU A 76 50.25 -1.70 4.86
C GLU A 76 50.13 -2.41 3.49
N LEU A 77 48.95 -2.94 3.17
CA LEU A 77 48.68 -3.56 1.87
C LEU A 77 48.74 -2.53 0.74
N ALA A 78 48.17 -1.35 0.94
CA ALA A 78 48.17 -0.26 -0.03
C ALA A 78 49.56 0.35 -0.23
N ASP A 79 50.33 0.54 0.84
CA ASP A 79 51.72 1.01 0.80
C ASP A 79 52.63 0.00 0.10
N SER A 80 52.48 -1.30 0.39
CA SER A 80 53.20 -2.37 -0.30
C SER A 80 52.85 -2.46 -1.79
N PHE A 81 51.61 -2.13 -2.15
CA PHE A 81 51.17 -2.06 -3.54
C PHE A 81 51.75 -0.84 -4.26
N ALA A 82 51.67 0.35 -3.65
CA ALA A 82 52.22 1.58 -4.18
C ALA A 82 53.76 1.52 -4.34
N GLY A 83 54.46 0.92 -3.38
CA GLY A 83 55.92 0.73 -3.44
C GLY A 83 56.38 -0.13 -4.63
N ARG A 84 55.56 -1.11 -5.05
CA ARG A 84 55.84 -1.96 -6.22
C ARG A 84 55.70 -1.23 -7.56
N GLN A 85 54.88 -0.18 -7.63
CA GLN A 85 54.72 0.66 -8.82
C GLN A 85 55.93 1.62 -9.01
N ILE A 86 56.60 2.01 -7.92
CA ILE A 86 57.77 2.91 -7.94
C ILE A 86 59.05 2.14 -8.30
N SER A 87 59.17 0.87 -7.89
CA SER A 87 60.32 0.00 -8.19
C SER A 87 60.25 -0.64 -9.58
N GLY A 88 59.96 0.15 -10.61
CA GLY A 88 60.13 -0.22 -12.01
C GLY A 88 61.59 -0.16 -12.46
N SER A 89 62.53 -0.74 -11.70
CA SER A 89 63.92 -0.99 -12.11
C SER A 89 64.68 -1.66 -10.95
N SER A 90 65.46 -2.69 -11.27
CA SER A 90 66.40 -3.45 -10.45
C SER A 90 65.87 -4.66 -9.66
N ASP A 91 66.28 -5.83 -10.16
CA ASP A 91 66.40 -7.09 -9.44
C ASP A 91 67.20 -6.90 -8.15
N ILE A 92 66.62 -7.24 -7.00
CA ILE A 92 67.38 -7.73 -5.85
C ILE A 92 66.61 -8.90 -5.23
N GLU A 93 67.00 -10.10 -5.64
CA GLU A 93 66.91 -11.28 -4.79
C GLU A 93 67.73 -11.04 -3.53
N LYS A 94 67.07 -10.89 -2.38
CA LYS A 94 67.69 -11.20 -1.08
C LYS A 94 66.81 -12.20 -0.35
N GLY A 95 67.40 -13.37 -0.15
CA GLY A 95 66.82 -14.53 0.51
C GLY A 95 66.34 -14.23 1.92
N GLY A 96 65.08 -14.53 2.14
CA GLY A 96 64.53 -14.97 3.41
C GLY A 96 63.64 -16.16 3.06
N GLU A 97 63.86 -17.30 3.71
CA GLU A 97 63.10 -18.52 3.49
C GLU A 97 61.63 -18.28 3.86
N ARG A 98 60.82 -17.93 2.86
CA ARG A 98 59.38 -17.77 3.00
C ARG A 98 58.78 -19.16 2.97
N VAL A 99 58.41 -19.67 4.15
CA VAL A 99 57.64 -20.91 4.30
C VAL A 99 56.34 -20.78 3.50
N LYS A 100 56.34 -21.29 2.26
CA LYS A 100 55.21 -21.32 1.35
C LYS A 100 54.26 -22.43 1.79
N VAL A 101 53.38 -22.17 2.75
CA VAL A 101 52.21 -23.03 2.99
C VAL A 101 51.14 -22.67 1.96
N VAL A 102 51.17 -23.38 0.84
CA VAL A 102 50.19 -23.29 -0.25
C VAL A 102 48.79 -23.59 0.30
N CYS A 103 47.84 -22.68 0.10
CA CYS A 103 46.41 -22.98 0.24
C CYS A 103 45.94 -23.75 -1.01
N LYS A 104 44.89 -24.58 -0.92
CA LYS A 104 44.36 -25.37 -2.06
C LYS A 104 43.86 -24.54 -3.26
N HIS A 105 43.91 -23.21 -3.19
CA HIS A 105 43.72 -22.32 -4.31
C HIS A 105 45.09 -22.08 -4.94
N GLN A 106 45.37 -22.72 -6.07
CA GLN A 106 46.64 -22.62 -6.78
C GLN A 106 47.00 -21.13 -7.00
N GLU A 107 48.14 -20.73 -6.42
CA GLU A 107 48.89 -19.48 -6.66
C GLU A 107 48.61 -18.22 -5.83
N ASP A 108 48.25 -18.25 -4.53
CA ASP A 108 48.32 -17.01 -3.71
C ASP A 108 48.81 -17.22 -2.27
N THR A 109 49.54 -16.20 -1.79
CA THR A 109 50.30 -16.16 -0.53
C THR A 109 49.37 -16.06 0.68
N LYS A 110 49.48 -16.98 1.66
CA LYS A 110 48.82 -16.80 2.97
C LYS A 110 49.53 -15.70 3.75
N LEU A 111 48.77 -14.74 4.28
CA LEU A 111 49.28 -13.76 5.24
C LEU A 111 49.27 -14.42 6.63
N PHE A 112 50.37 -14.35 7.36
CA PHE A 112 50.45 -14.92 8.71
C PHE A 112 50.19 -13.82 9.73
N CYS A 113 49.10 -13.93 10.47
CA CYS A 113 48.84 -13.03 11.58
C CYS A 113 49.77 -13.38 12.74
N LYS A 114 50.64 -12.45 13.15
CA LYS A 114 51.55 -12.66 14.29
C LYS A 114 50.79 -12.73 15.61
N ASP A 115 49.69 -11.99 15.74
CA ASP A 115 48.90 -11.92 16.98
C ASP A 115 48.06 -13.18 17.21
N GLU A 116 47.46 -13.72 16.14
CA GLU A 116 46.64 -14.94 16.21
C GLU A 116 47.41 -16.23 15.90
N GLN A 117 48.71 -16.12 15.62
CA GLN A 117 49.62 -17.23 15.28
C GLN A 117 49.05 -18.17 14.21
N ARG A 118 48.32 -17.63 13.22
CA ARG A 118 47.58 -18.40 12.22
C ARG A 118 47.81 -17.87 10.81
N ALA A 119 47.91 -18.80 9.86
CA ALA A 119 47.96 -18.49 8.43
C ALA A 119 46.54 -18.19 7.90
N MET A 120 46.33 -16.96 7.50
CA MET A 120 45.08 -16.41 6.97
C MET A 120 45.12 -16.37 5.45
N CYS A 121 44.00 -16.72 4.82
CA CYS A 121 43.80 -16.58 3.38
C CYS A 121 42.69 -15.55 3.19
N PRO A 122 43.03 -14.29 2.86
CA PRO A 122 42.05 -13.21 2.71
C PRO A 122 40.90 -13.58 1.76
N VAL A 123 41.20 -14.32 0.69
CA VAL A 123 40.18 -14.81 -0.27
C VAL A 123 39.19 -15.76 0.40
N SER A 124 39.66 -16.65 1.29
CA SER A 124 38.79 -17.60 1.97
C SER A 124 37.92 -16.89 3.02
N GLU A 125 38.47 -15.91 3.74
CA GLU A 125 37.73 -15.10 4.70
C GLU A 125 36.65 -14.24 4.03
N LEU A 126 36.99 -13.58 2.92
CA LEU A 126 36.02 -12.81 2.13
C LEU A 126 34.93 -13.71 1.54
N LYS A 127 35.27 -14.93 1.09
CA LYS A 127 34.27 -15.91 0.64
C LYS A 127 33.34 -16.35 1.78
N GLU A 128 33.86 -16.55 2.99
CA GLU A 128 33.01 -16.90 4.15
C GLU A 128 32.10 -15.74 4.57
N LEU A 129 32.58 -14.50 4.53
CA LEU A 129 31.74 -13.30 4.71
C LEU A 129 30.62 -13.25 3.67
N LEU A 130 30.95 -13.42 2.38
CA LEU A 130 29.95 -13.41 1.31
C LEU A 130 28.94 -14.56 1.43
N LYS A 131 29.37 -15.74 1.90
CA LYS A 131 28.44 -16.84 2.21
C LYS A 131 27.49 -16.49 3.36
N SER A 132 27.95 -15.74 4.35
CA SER A 132 27.12 -15.25 5.45
C SER A 132 26.08 -14.24 4.97
N ASP A 133 26.50 -13.28 4.14
CA ASP A 133 25.61 -12.30 3.53
C ASP A 133 24.56 -12.98 2.64
N LEU A 134 24.97 -13.99 1.87
CA LEU A 134 24.05 -14.80 1.06
C LEU A 134 22.96 -15.47 1.90
N ARG A 135 23.31 -16.04 3.06
CA ARG A 135 22.32 -16.64 3.98
C ARG A 135 21.35 -15.59 4.50
N SER A 136 21.87 -14.44 4.97
CA SER A 136 21.04 -13.33 5.45
C SER A 136 20.05 -12.84 4.38
N LEU A 137 20.50 -12.71 3.13
CA LEU A 137 19.63 -12.35 2.00
C LEU A 137 18.56 -13.40 1.72
N GLN A 138 18.92 -14.69 1.79
CA GLN A 138 17.97 -15.79 1.60
C GLN A 138 16.91 -15.83 2.71
N ASP A 139 17.30 -15.61 3.96
CA ASP A 139 16.39 -15.56 5.09
C ASP A 139 15.42 -14.37 4.97
N LYS A 140 15.92 -13.19 4.60
CA LYS A 140 15.10 -12.01 4.36
C LYS A 140 14.09 -12.21 3.23
N ARG A 141 14.51 -12.83 2.12
CA ARG A 141 13.60 -13.23 1.02
C ARG A 141 12.51 -14.18 1.51
N ASN A 142 12.86 -15.18 2.32
CA ASN A 142 11.90 -16.14 2.84
C ASN A 142 10.92 -15.48 3.82
N GLN A 143 11.38 -14.52 4.63
CA GLN A 143 10.51 -13.72 5.50
C GLN A 143 9.50 -12.91 4.68
N HIS A 144 9.92 -12.25 3.60
CA HIS A 144 9.01 -11.51 2.73
C HIS A 144 7.98 -12.44 2.07
N ARG A 145 8.41 -13.61 1.58
CA ARG A 145 7.51 -14.61 0.98
C ARG A 145 6.43 -15.09 1.96
N ARG A 146 6.77 -15.24 3.25
CA ARG A 146 5.80 -15.64 4.28
C ARG A 146 4.66 -14.61 4.47
N LEU A 147 4.86 -13.35 4.06
CA LEU A 147 3.85 -12.30 4.18
C LEU A 147 2.89 -12.26 2.98
N GLU A 148 3.18 -12.96 1.88
CA GLU A 148 2.33 -12.97 0.68
C GLU A 148 0.94 -13.58 0.96
N GLU A 149 0.90 -14.73 1.63
CA GLU A 149 -0.37 -15.41 1.94
C GLU A 149 -1.27 -14.61 2.89
N PRO A 150 -0.80 -14.12 4.06
CA PRO A 150 -1.62 -13.26 4.93
C PRO A 150 -2.16 -12.02 4.21
N TYR A 151 -1.34 -11.39 3.35
CA TYR A 151 -1.78 -10.22 2.59
C TYR A 151 -2.87 -10.56 1.57
N ASN A 152 -2.75 -11.71 0.89
CA ASN A 152 -3.80 -12.23 0.01
C ASN A 152 -5.09 -12.50 0.79
N GLU A 153 -5.03 -13.08 1.98
CA GLU A 153 -6.20 -13.29 2.84
C GLU A 153 -6.90 -11.98 3.20
N VAL A 154 -6.13 -10.95 3.60
CA VAL A 154 -6.64 -9.61 3.91
C VAL A 154 -7.32 -8.97 2.70
N ILE A 155 -6.72 -9.07 1.51
CA ILE A 155 -7.34 -8.58 0.27
C ILE A 155 -8.67 -9.30 0.01
N GLN A 156 -8.71 -10.62 0.12
CA GLN A 156 -9.93 -11.39 -0.14
C GLN A 156 -11.01 -11.10 0.90
N HIS A 157 -10.64 -10.94 2.17
CA HIS A 157 -11.56 -10.53 3.22
C HIS A 157 -12.13 -9.14 2.94
N SER A 158 -11.29 -8.17 2.60
CA SER A 158 -11.70 -6.81 2.27
C SER A 158 -12.65 -6.76 1.07
N LYS A 159 -12.39 -7.57 0.03
CA LYS A 159 -13.29 -7.72 -1.12
C LYS A 159 -14.67 -8.24 -0.72
N ARG A 160 -14.72 -9.25 0.17
CA ARG A 160 -15.98 -9.80 0.69
C ARG A 160 -16.74 -8.75 1.50
N GLN A 161 -16.06 -8.02 2.38
CA GLN A 161 -16.67 -6.94 3.17
C GLN A 161 -17.25 -5.85 2.27
N LEU A 162 -16.49 -5.39 1.27
CA LEU A 162 -16.93 -4.37 0.33
C LEU A 162 -18.21 -4.80 -0.39
N SER A 163 -18.22 -6.02 -0.96
CA SER A 163 -19.38 -6.54 -1.69
C SER A 163 -20.60 -6.72 -0.77
N SER A 164 -20.41 -7.17 0.47
CA SER A 164 -21.48 -7.32 1.44
C SER A 164 -22.10 -5.96 1.79
N THR A 165 -21.25 -4.98 2.10
CA THR A 165 -21.67 -3.63 2.47
C THR A 165 -22.40 -2.93 1.32
N GLU A 166 -21.87 -3.04 0.10
CA GLU A 166 -22.53 -2.53 -1.11
C GLU A 166 -23.94 -3.10 -1.28
N LYS A 167 -24.10 -4.42 -1.09
CA LYS A 167 -25.41 -5.09 -1.17
C LYS A 167 -26.37 -4.57 -0.09
N GLN A 168 -25.90 -4.37 1.14
CA GLN A 168 -26.73 -3.84 2.23
C GLN A 168 -27.18 -2.41 1.94
N ILE A 169 -26.27 -1.53 1.54
CA ILE A 169 -26.59 -0.15 1.16
C ILE A 169 -27.62 -0.14 0.03
N ARG A 170 -27.43 -0.97 -1.00
CA ARG A 170 -28.39 -1.08 -2.12
C ARG A 170 -29.75 -1.57 -1.65
N ALA A 171 -29.80 -2.54 -0.74
CA ALA A 171 -31.06 -3.05 -0.20
C ALA A 171 -31.82 -1.98 0.60
N GLU A 172 -31.15 -1.23 1.46
CA GLU A 172 -31.78 -0.13 2.22
C GLU A 172 -32.28 0.99 1.31
N PHE A 173 -31.50 1.35 0.28
CA PHE A 173 -31.90 2.33 -0.71
C PHE A 173 -33.13 1.87 -1.51
N ASN A 174 -33.20 0.60 -1.88
CA ASN A 174 -34.35 0.02 -2.55
C ASN A 174 -35.61 0.04 -1.66
N LYS A 175 -35.47 -0.25 -0.37
CA LYS A 175 -36.59 -0.14 0.60
C LYS A 175 -37.12 1.28 0.70
N LEU A 176 -36.22 2.28 0.78
CA LEU A 176 -36.60 3.69 0.80
C LEU A 176 -37.32 4.08 -0.50
N HIS A 177 -36.80 3.67 -1.65
CA HIS A 177 -37.46 3.93 -2.93
C HIS A 177 -38.84 3.28 -3.05
N GLN A 178 -39.01 2.06 -2.55
CA GLN A 178 -40.32 1.40 -2.54
C GLN A 178 -41.32 2.18 -1.68
N PHE A 179 -40.92 2.57 -0.48
CA PHE A 179 -41.73 3.39 0.42
C PHE A 179 -42.18 4.70 -0.25
N LEU A 180 -41.26 5.43 -0.87
CA LEU A 180 -41.59 6.69 -1.57
C LEU A 180 -42.54 6.48 -2.76
N ARG A 181 -42.47 5.34 -3.45
CA ARG A 181 -43.43 5.00 -4.51
C ARG A 181 -44.82 4.74 -3.95
N GLU A 182 -44.92 3.96 -2.88
CA GLU A 182 -46.19 3.63 -2.22
C GLU A 182 -46.90 4.88 -1.66
N GLU A 183 -46.14 5.78 -1.04
CA GLU A 183 -46.64 7.09 -0.58
C GLU A 183 -47.16 7.93 -1.75
N LYS A 184 -46.37 8.04 -2.83
CA LYS A 184 -46.78 8.79 -4.03
C LYS A 184 -48.05 8.21 -4.66
N GLU A 185 -48.15 6.88 -4.75
CA GLU A 185 -49.33 6.20 -5.28
C GLU A 185 -50.55 6.39 -4.38
N THR A 186 -50.37 6.42 -3.06
CA THR A 186 -51.45 6.70 -2.10
C THR A 186 -52.00 8.10 -2.29
N ILE A 187 -51.13 9.11 -2.31
CA ILE A 187 -51.53 10.50 -2.56
C ILE A 187 -52.21 10.63 -3.92
N SER A 188 -51.69 9.98 -4.96
CA SER A 188 -52.29 9.99 -6.30
C SER A 188 -53.70 9.38 -6.32
N ARG A 189 -53.92 8.27 -5.59
CA ARG A 189 -55.25 7.66 -5.46
C ARG A 189 -56.23 8.58 -4.74
N GLU A 190 -55.81 9.22 -3.66
CA GLU A 190 -56.65 10.18 -2.93
C GLU A 190 -57.02 11.37 -3.79
N LEU A 191 -56.06 11.94 -4.54
CA LEU A 191 -56.32 13.04 -5.46
C LEU A 191 -57.34 12.66 -6.55
N LYS A 192 -57.22 11.46 -7.14
CA LYS A 192 -58.20 10.97 -8.12
C LYS A 192 -59.61 10.82 -7.54
N MET A 193 -59.72 10.31 -6.32
CA MET A 193 -61.01 10.16 -5.65
C MET A 193 -61.66 11.54 -5.40
N ILE A 194 -60.87 12.53 -4.99
CA ILE A 194 -61.36 13.91 -4.82
C ILE A 194 -61.81 14.50 -6.17
N GLU A 195 -61.03 14.31 -7.24
CA GLU A 195 -61.37 14.78 -8.59
C GLU A 195 -62.67 14.18 -9.13
N GLU A 196 -62.90 12.88 -8.89
CA GLU A 196 -64.15 12.19 -9.24
C GLU A 196 -65.34 12.73 -8.43
N GLN A 197 -65.17 12.98 -7.13
CA GLN A 197 -66.20 13.57 -6.29
C GLN A 197 -66.56 15.00 -6.74
N ILE A 198 -65.56 15.84 -7.03
CA ILE A 198 -65.77 17.21 -7.56
C ILE A 198 -66.54 17.14 -8.89
N SER A 199 -66.17 16.23 -9.78
CA SER A 199 -66.86 16.05 -11.07
C SER A 199 -68.31 15.64 -10.87
N SER A 200 -68.58 14.67 -9.98
CA SER A 200 -69.94 14.19 -9.67
C SER A 200 -70.82 15.27 -9.03
N LEU A 201 -70.26 16.06 -8.11
CA LEU A 201 -70.92 17.20 -7.50
C LEU A 201 -71.21 18.28 -8.54
N SER A 202 -70.25 18.59 -9.42
CA SER A 202 -70.40 19.58 -10.50
C SER A 202 -71.52 19.21 -11.46
N ASP A 203 -71.61 17.94 -11.86
CA ASP A 203 -72.70 17.44 -12.70
C ASP A 203 -74.06 17.54 -12.01
N SER A 204 -74.09 17.29 -10.70
CA SER A 204 -75.32 17.36 -9.90
C SER A 204 -75.78 18.81 -9.67
N ILE A 205 -74.83 19.74 -9.43
CA ILE A 205 -75.10 21.19 -9.35
C ILE A 205 -75.67 21.67 -10.67
N ARG A 206 -75.02 21.35 -11.80
CA ARG A 206 -75.49 21.74 -13.14
C ARG A 206 -76.91 21.23 -13.40
N ALA A 207 -77.22 19.97 -13.05
CA ALA A 207 -78.56 19.43 -13.21
C ALA A 207 -79.63 20.16 -12.37
N VAL A 208 -79.28 20.59 -11.15
CA VAL A 208 -80.18 21.40 -10.29
C VAL A 208 -80.35 22.80 -10.88
N GLU A 209 -79.27 23.45 -11.32
CA GLU A 209 -79.32 24.76 -11.96
C GLU A 209 -80.20 24.73 -13.22
N GLU A 210 -80.04 23.73 -14.09
CA GLU A 210 -80.88 23.52 -15.28
C GLU A 210 -82.36 23.30 -14.92
N GLU A 211 -82.64 22.53 -13.86
CA GLU A 211 -84.00 22.31 -13.37
C GLU A 211 -84.64 23.62 -12.90
N LEU A 212 -83.89 24.46 -12.19
CA LEU A 212 -84.34 25.77 -11.70
C LEU A 212 -84.66 26.76 -12.83
N GLN A 213 -84.10 26.58 -14.03
CA GLN A 213 -84.42 27.40 -15.20
C GLN A 213 -85.73 26.99 -15.91
N LYS A 214 -86.36 25.86 -15.55
CA LYS A 214 -87.59 25.40 -16.21
C LYS A 214 -88.81 26.22 -15.82
N HIS A 215 -89.74 26.37 -16.76
CA HIS A 215 -91.08 26.93 -16.49
C HIS A 215 -91.94 25.97 -15.63
N SER A 216 -93.06 26.49 -15.10
CA SER A 216 -93.90 25.85 -14.07
C SER A 216 -94.22 24.36 -14.29
N VAL A 217 -94.84 23.98 -15.41
CA VAL A 217 -95.32 22.60 -15.60
C VAL A 217 -94.17 21.58 -15.75
N PRO A 218 -93.14 21.82 -16.59
CA PRO A 218 -91.96 20.95 -16.64
C PRO A 218 -91.18 20.87 -15.32
N PHE A 219 -91.11 21.95 -14.54
CA PHE A 219 -90.45 21.95 -13.25
C PHE A 219 -91.18 21.05 -12.23
N LEU A 220 -92.50 21.19 -12.13
CA LEU A 220 -93.29 20.42 -11.15
C LEU A 220 -93.24 18.90 -11.43
N SER A 221 -93.09 18.48 -12.69
CA SER A 221 -93.04 17.06 -13.06
C SER A 221 -91.71 16.39 -12.69
N SER A 222 -90.56 17.08 -12.79
CA SER A 222 -89.24 16.52 -12.48
C SER A 222 -88.62 16.97 -11.15
N TYR A 223 -89.13 18.01 -10.50
CA TYR A 223 -88.55 18.56 -9.25
C TYR A 223 -88.26 17.51 -8.17
N LYS A 224 -89.22 16.61 -7.89
CA LYS A 224 -89.02 15.57 -6.85
C LYS A 224 -87.86 14.63 -7.19
N ALA A 225 -87.68 14.28 -8.46
CA ALA A 225 -86.60 13.41 -8.90
C ALA A 225 -85.24 14.12 -8.75
N THR A 226 -85.14 15.36 -9.24
CA THR A 226 -83.92 16.17 -9.13
C THR A 226 -83.57 16.47 -7.68
N GLN A 227 -84.56 16.80 -6.83
CA GLN A 227 -84.37 16.99 -5.39
C GLN A 227 -83.86 15.73 -4.71
N SER A 228 -84.43 14.56 -5.02
CA SER A 228 -84.00 13.30 -4.42
C SER A 228 -82.55 13.00 -4.77
N ARG A 229 -82.15 13.21 -6.04
CA ARG A 229 -80.77 13.03 -6.49
C ARG A 229 -79.80 14.00 -5.80
N ALA A 230 -80.17 15.28 -5.68
CA ALA A 230 -79.35 16.28 -5.01
C ALA A 230 -79.15 15.95 -3.52
N ARG A 231 -80.20 15.51 -2.82
CA ARG A 231 -80.11 15.11 -1.41
C ARG A 231 -79.20 13.91 -1.19
N VAL A 232 -79.20 12.94 -2.10
CA VAL A 232 -78.28 11.80 -2.05
C VAL A 232 -76.83 12.28 -2.13
N GLN A 233 -76.52 13.20 -3.04
CA GLN A 233 -75.18 13.77 -3.18
C GLN A 233 -74.76 14.59 -1.95
N CYS A 234 -75.65 15.40 -1.38
CA CYS A 234 -75.38 16.17 -0.16
C CYS A 234 -75.19 15.29 1.10
N ALA A 235 -75.66 14.04 1.06
CA ALA A 235 -75.52 13.09 2.16
C ALA A 235 -74.27 12.21 2.05
N LEU A 236 -73.48 12.34 0.97
CA LEU A 236 -72.20 11.64 0.84
C LEU A 236 -71.18 12.24 1.81
N SER A 237 -70.29 11.38 2.32
CA SER A 237 -69.21 11.80 3.21
C SER A 237 -68.19 12.68 2.49
N ASP A 238 -67.70 13.71 3.19
CA ASP A 238 -66.59 14.53 2.73
C ASP A 238 -65.33 13.68 2.53
N PRO A 239 -64.51 13.99 1.51
CA PRO A 239 -63.21 13.34 1.37
C PRO A 239 -62.33 13.65 2.58
N HIS A 240 -61.90 12.60 3.28
CA HIS A 240 -60.95 12.70 4.37
C HIS A 240 -59.52 12.66 3.82
N LEU A 241 -58.73 13.70 4.12
CA LEU A 241 -57.27 13.65 4.04
C LEU A 241 -56.77 12.83 5.22
N LEU A 242 -56.15 11.66 4.96
CA LEU A 242 -55.57 10.85 6.02
C LEU A 242 -54.45 11.63 6.74
N PRO A 243 -54.56 11.88 8.07
CA PRO A 243 -53.52 12.53 8.86
C PRO A 243 -52.31 11.59 8.99
N GLY A 244 -51.42 11.70 8.01
CA GLY A 244 -50.22 10.86 7.85
C GLY A 244 -49.38 11.24 6.63
N ALA A 245 -49.95 12.01 5.69
CA ALA A 245 -49.33 12.44 4.43
C ALA A 245 -48.09 13.34 4.54
N LEU A 246 -47.70 13.77 5.75
CA LEU A 246 -46.44 14.47 6.01
C LEU A 246 -45.55 13.54 6.80
N THR A 247 -44.80 12.71 6.08
CA THR A 247 -43.77 11.86 6.67
C THR A 247 -42.75 12.73 7.40
N ASP A 248 -42.58 12.50 8.70
CA ASP A 248 -41.44 13.03 9.45
C ASP A 248 -40.18 12.31 8.96
N VAL A 249 -39.58 12.89 7.93
CA VAL A 249 -38.38 12.38 7.27
C VAL A 249 -37.24 12.19 8.29
N ALA A 250 -37.19 13.02 9.34
CA ALA A 250 -36.16 12.94 10.38
C ALA A 250 -36.32 11.69 11.24
N LYS A 251 -37.54 11.37 11.70
CA LYS A 251 -37.81 10.13 12.45
C LYS A 251 -37.52 8.86 11.65
N HIS A 252 -37.72 8.89 10.34
CA HIS A 252 -37.52 7.71 9.50
C HIS A 252 -36.04 7.46 9.13
N LEU A 253 -35.25 8.53 8.99
CA LEU A 253 -33.82 8.44 8.68
C LEU A 253 -32.98 8.11 9.92
N ASP A 254 -33.30 8.65 11.09
CA ASP A 254 -32.55 8.40 12.33
C ASP A 254 -32.60 6.92 12.76
N CYS A 255 -33.75 6.25 12.63
CA CYS A 255 -33.88 4.82 12.94
C CYS A 255 -33.05 3.93 11.98
N LYS A 256 -32.87 4.37 10.72
CA LYS A 256 -32.17 3.57 9.70
C LYS A 256 -30.66 3.79 9.71
N LEU A 257 -30.18 5.01 9.99
CA LEU A 257 -28.75 5.27 10.18
C LEU A 257 -28.17 4.51 11.38
N HIS A 258 -28.91 4.44 12.49
CA HIS A 258 -28.50 3.68 13.66
C HIS A 258 -28.27 2.18 13.33
N THR A 259 -29.07 1.61 12.43
CA THR A 259 -28.93 0.19 12.01
C THR A 259 -27.67 -0.05 11.18
N LEU A 260 -27.24 0.93 10.36
CA LEU A 260 -26.02 0.82 9.56
C LEU A 260 -24.74 0.93 10.43
N MET A 261 -24.78 1.71 11.51
CA MET A 261 -23.64 1.86 12.43
C MET A 261 -23.43 0.67 13.38
N VAL A 262 -24.46 -0.15 13.63
CA VAL A 262 -24.36 -1.30 14.56
C VAL A 262 -23.55 -2.48 13.97
N VAL A 263 -23.20 -2.46 12.68
CA VAL A 263 -22.40 -3.53 12.06
C VAL A 263 -20.88 -3.37 12.32
N GLU A 264 -20.42 -2.23 12.85
CA GLU A 264 -19.00 -2.05 13.18
C GLU A 264 -18.54 -2.84 14.43
N ASN A 265 -19.43 -3.48 15.19
CA ASN A 265 -19.08 -4.09 16.49
C ASN A 265 -19.54 -5.54 16.74
N ASN A 266 -20.00 -6.31 15.74
CA ASN A 266 -20.27 -7.74 15.94
C ASN A 266 -19.05 -8.61 15.60
N GLU A 267 -18.16 -8.67 16.59
CA GLU A 267 -17.42 -9.85 17.08
C GLU A 267 -16.88 -10.89 16.08
N GLN A 268 -15.54 -10.95 16.04
CA GLN A 268 -14.78 -12.17 15.80
C GLN A 268 -15.24 -13.30 16.75
N PRO A 269 -15.47 -14.53 16.25
CA PRO A 269 -15.16 -15.73 17.00
C PRO A 269 -13.76 -16.20 16.58
N GLY A 270 -12.86 -16.29 17.56
CA GLY A 270 -11.47 -16.67 17.34
C GLY A 270 -11.27 -18.07 16.74
N SER A 271 -10.04 -18.31 16.28
CA SER A 271 -9.43 -19.63 16.31
C SER A 271 -7.92 -19.50 16.44
N LYS A 272 -7.48 -19.88 17.65
CA LYS A 272 -6.29 -20.65 18.05
C LYS A 272 -5.00 -20.47 17.27
#